data_AF-A0A8H6BJD6-F1
#
_entry.id   AF-A0A8H6BJD6-F1
#
_cell.length_a   1.000
_cell.length_b   1.000
_cell.length_c   1.000
_cell.angle_alpha   90.00
_cell.angle_beta   90.00
_cell.angle_gamma   90.00
#
_symmetry.space_group_name_H-M   'P 1'
#
loop_
_entity.id
_entity.type
_entity.pdbx_description
1 polymer ?
#
loop_
_entity_poly.entity_id
_entity_poly.type
_entity_poly.pdbx_seq_one_letter_code
_entity_poly.pdbx_strand_id
1 'polypeptide(L)'
;MVKLIISFSKLPALISAKKDSVFRLIAQVCSYDPSSGLLMIREISDKPNSTDTKEWTVDINYALQEIECDCVNFLAGTVVNIDAVYRESDKLLIANDIYELKQPELVLQNMDTLKELEDL
;
A
#
# COMPACT_ATOMS: atom_id res chain seq x y z
N MET A 1 -6.80 14.78 -7.20
CA MET A 1 -7.57 14.36 -6.01
C MET A 1 -7.01 13.01 -5.57
N VAL A 2 -6.56 12.89 -4.34
CA VAL A 2 -6.00 11.64 -3.78
C VAL A 2 -7.13 10.86 -3.11
N LYS A 3 -7.17 9.54 -3.29
CA LYS A 3 -8.12 8.67 -2.60
C LYS A 3 -7.43 7.80 -1.56
N LEU A 4 -7.88 7.88 -0.31
CA LEU A 4 -7.45 6.97 0.74
C LEU A 4 -8.04 5.59 0.51
N ILE A 5 -7.22 4.55 0.64
CA ILE A 5 -7.56 3.16 0.47
C ILE A 5 -7.00 2.38 1.66
N ILE A 6 -7.91 1.76 2.40
CA ILE A 6 -7.60 0.89 3.53
C ILE A 6 -8.25 -0.48 3.32
N SER A 7 -9.39 -0.51 2.62
CA SER A 7 -10.10 -1.73 2.26
C SER A 7 -9.75 -2.11 0.81
N PHE A 8 -8.81 -3.03 0.65
CA PHE A 8 -8.33 -3.53 -0.64
C PHE A 8 -9.39 -4.32 -1.41
N SER A 9 -10.46 -4.77 -0.75
CA SER A 9 -11.67 -5.27 -1.40
C SER A 9 -12.31 -4.26 -2.37
N LYS A 10 -12.23 -2.95 -2.08
CA LYS A 10 -12.78 -1.87 -2.92
C LYS A 10 -11.86 -1.46 -4.07
N LEU A 11 -10.56 -1.77 -3.96
CA LEU A 11 -9.52 -1.30 -4.87
C LEU A 11 -9.76 -1.67 -6.35
N PRO A 12 -10.20 -2.90 -6.73
CA PRO A 12 -10.47 -3.22 -8.14
C PRO A 12 -11.56 -2.34 -8.76
N ALA A 13 -12.63 -2.08 -8.01
CA ALA A 13 -13.73 -1.24 -8.47
C ALA A 13 -13.29 0.22 -8.63
N LEU A 14 -12.46 0.70 -7.69
CA LEU A 14 -11.93 2.06 -7.72
C LEU A 14 -10.93 2.28 -8.86
N ILE A 15 -10.05 1.32 -9.13
CA ILE A 15 -9.16 1.32 -10.29
C ILE A 15 -9.98 1.42 -11.58
N SER A 16 -11.02 0.58 -11.72
CA SER A 16 -11.89 0.60 -12.90
C SER A 16 -12.59 1.94 -13.11
N ALA A 17 -13.07 2.56 -12.02
CA ALA A 17 -13.77 3.83 -12.06
C ALA A 17 -12.85 5.05 -12.20
N LYS A 18 -11.58 4.96 -11.78
CA LYS A 18 -10.66 6.09 -11.61
C LYS A 18 -9.23 5.74 -12.04
N LYS A 19 -9.08 5.34 -13.31
CA LYS A 19 -7.82 4.83 -13.88
C LYS A 19 -6.61 5.75 -13.71
N ASP A 20 -6.81 7.07 -13.74
CA ASP A 20 -5.72 8.06 -13.65
C ASP A 20 -5.59 8.71 -12.26
N SER A 21 -6.19 8.12 -11.22
CA SER A 21 -6.12 8.67 -9.86
C SER A 21 -4.93 8.14 -9.08
N VAL A 22 -4.40 9.02 -8.21
CA VAL A 22 -3.45 8.62 -7.17
C VAL A 22 -4.24 8.03 -5.99
N PHE A 23 -3.88 6.81 -5.63
CA PHE A 23 -4.38 6.08 -4.47
C PHE A 23 -3.37 6.20 -3.35
N ARG A 24 -3.83 6.60 -2.16
CA ARG A 24 -3.06 6.53 -0.91
C ARG A 24 -3.45 5.26 -0.19
N LEU A 25 -2.54 4.31 -0.12
CA LEU A 25 -2.74 3.00 0.50
C LEU A 25 -2.09 3.02 1.88
N ILE A 26 -2.84 2.66 2.91
CA ILE A 26 -2.30 2.37 4.24
C ILE A 26 -2.35 0.86 4.42
N ALA A 27 -1.18 0.21 4.42
CA ALA A 27 -1.07 -1.22 4.23
C ALA A 27 0.02 -1.87 5.08
N GLN A 28 -0.08 -3.17 5.28
CA GLN A 28 0.96 -3.98 5.90
C GLN A 28 1.77 -4.71 4.83
N VAL A 29 3.10 -4.70 4.96
CA VAL A 29 4.03 -5.42 4.10
C VAL A 29 3.96 -6.92 4.39
N CYS A 30 3.76 -7.72 3.35
CA CYS A 30 3.89 -9.17 3.41
C CYS A 30 5.32 -9.61 3.10
N SER A 31 5.88 -9.07 2.01
CA SER A 31 7.24 -9.39 1.56
C SER A 31 7.76 -8.31 0.61
N TYR A 32 9.07 -8.26 0.46
CA TYR A 32 9.77 -7.35 -0.44
C TYR A 32 10.84 -8.12 -1.21
N ASP A 33 10.83 -7.99 -2.54
CA ASP A 33 11.90 -8.47 -3.40
C ASP A 33 12.76 -7.28 -3.89
N PRO A 34 13.95 -7.08 -3.32
CA PRO A 34 14.82 -5.97 -3.69
C PRO A 34 15.41 -6.10 -5.09
N SER A 35 15.42 -7.31 -5.68
CA SER A 35 15.97 -7.50 -7.03
C SER A 35 15.05 -6.97 -8.13
N SER A 36 13.74 -6.98 -7.86
CA SER A 36 12.71 -6.50 -8.77
C SER A 36 12.07 -5.18 -8.32
N GLY A 37 12.32 -4.74 -7.09
CA GLY A 37 11.68 -3.57 -6.50
C GLY A 37 10.18 -3.78 -6.28
N LEU A 38 9.74 -5.03 -6.12
CA LEU A 38 8.34 -5.39 -5.92
C LEU A 38 8.05 -5.62 -4.45
N LEU A 39 7.00 -4.97 -3.97
CA LEU A 39 6.50 -5.05 -2.61
C LEU A 39 5.12 -5.71 -2.62
N MET A 40 4.96 -6.80 -1.88
CA MET A 40 3.63 -7.36 -1.62
C MET A 40 3.05 -6.76 -0.35
N ILE A 41 1.82 -6.29 -0.43
CA ILE A 41 1.10 -5.64 0.65
C ILE A 41 -0.29 -6.23 0.84
N ARG A 42 -0.84 -6.05 2.04
CA ARG A 42 -2.21 -6.43 2.39
C ARG A 42 -2.86 -5.38 3.29
N GLU A 43 -4.17 -5.54 3.50
CA GLU A 43 -4.88 -4.79 4.53
C GLU A 43 -4.25 -5.03 5.90
N ILE A 44 -4.20 -3.99 6.72
CA ILE A 44 -3.66 -4.10 8.07
C ILE A 44 -4.56 -5.02 8.90
N SER A 45 -3.96 -6.02 9.52
CA SER A 45 -4.63 -6.98 10.38
C SER A 45 -3.93 -7.08 11.73
N ASP A 46 -4.72 -7.22 12.79
CA ASP A 46 -4.25 -7.57 14.13
C ASP A 46 -3.77 -9.03 14.21
N LYS A 47 -4.08 -9.83 13.18
CA LYS A 47 -3.66 -11.22 13.00
C LYS A 47 -2.55 -11.30 11.95
N PRO A 48 -1.26 -11.26 12.34
CA PRO A 48 -0.14 -11.21 11.41
C PRO A 48 -0.02 -12.43 10.47
N ASN A 49 -0.74 -13.52 10.74
CA ASN A 49 -0.74 -14.72 9.90
C ASN A 49 -2.11 -15.01 9.24
N SER A 50 -3.05 -14.06 9.25
CA SER A 50 -4.31 -14.25 8.53
C SER A 50 -4.05 -14.22 7.03
N THR A 51 -4.39 -15.32 6.35
CA THR A 51 -4.42 -15.45 4.89
C THR A 51 -5.74 -14.96 4.29
N ASP A 52 -6.65 -14.42 5.12
CA ASP A 52 -7.99 -14.02 4.69
C ASP A 52 -8.00 -12.65 4.00
N THR A 53 -6.87 -11.94 4.02
CA THR A 53 -6.73 -10.61 3.42
C THR A 53 -6.15 -10.70 2.02
N LYS A 54 -6.74 -9.97 1.09
CA LYS A 54 -6.32 -9.94 -0.31
C LYS A 54 -4.99 -9.18 -0.44
N GLU A 55 -3.99 -9.83 -1.03
CA GLU A 55 -2.68 -9.23 -1.27
C GLU A 55 -2.64 -8.49 -2.61
N TRP A 56 -1.79 -7.46 -2.67
CA TRP A 56 -1.52 -6.67 -3.86
C TRP A 56 -0.02 -6.47 -4.03
N THR A 57 0.41 -6.45 -5.29
CA THR A 57 1.80 -6.17 -5.67
C THR A 57 1.94 -4.70 -6.07
N VAL A 58 2.96 -4.06 -5.51
CA VAL A 58 3.33 -2.66 -5.79
C VAL A 58 4.76 -2.63 -6.31
N ASP A 59 4.98 -1.96 -7.43
CA ASP A 59 6.31 -1.59 -7.91
C ASP A 59 6.75 -0.31 -7.22
N ILE A 60 7.86 -0.38 -6.48
CA ILE A 60 8.43 0.75 -5.74
C ILE A 60 9.74 1.28 -6.33
N ASN A 61 10.17 0.79 -7.50
CA ASN A 61 11.46 1.19 -8.09
C ASN A 61 11.55 2.71 -8.29
N TYR A 62 10.45 3.34 -8.72
CA TYR A 62 10.42 4.80 -8.90
C TYR A 62 10.60 5.53 -7.57
N ALA A 63 9.84 5.15 -6.54
CA ALA A 63 9.96 5.77 -5.21
C ALA A 63 11.35 5.54 -4.59
N LEU A 64 11.98 4.39 -4.79
CA LEU A 64 13.32 4.09 -4.28
C LEU A 64 14.41 4.99 -4.87
N GLN A 65 14.29 5.40 -6.14
CA GLN A 65 15.23 6.31 -6.78
C GLN A 65 15.26 7.69 -6.11
N GLU A 66 14.10 8.15 -5.62
CA GLU A 66 13.95 9.45 -4.96
C GLU A 66 14.42 9.43 -3.50
N ILE A 67 14.47 8.27 -2.86
CA ILE A 67 14.75 8.15 -1.42
C ILE A 67 16.27 8.26 -1.10
N GLU A 68 17.16 8.36 -2.10
CA GLU A 68 18.63 8.43 -1.93
C GLU A 68 19.17 7.47 -0.85
N CYS A 69 18.63 6.26 -0.77
CA CYS A 69 18.98 5.31 0.29
C CYS A 69 19.27 3.93 -0.30
N ASP A 70 20.54 3.52 -0.18
CA ASP A 70 21.04 2.23 -0.65
C ASP A 70 20.49 1.01 0.14
N CYS A 71 19.69 1.23 1.18
CA CYS A 71 19.33 0.20 2.16
C CYS A 71 17.86 0.24 2.60
N VAL A 72 16.92 0.57 1.71
CA VAL A 72 15.49 0.40 2.04
C VAL A 72 15.17 -1.09 2.04
N ASN A 73 15.03 -1.68 3.23
CA ASN A 73 14.58 -3.06 3.40
C ASN A 73 13.25 -3.06 4.14
N PHE A 74 12.15 -3.24 3.42
CA PHE A 74 10.83 -3.37 4.01
C PHE A 74 10.67 -4.78 4.60
N LEU A 75 10.54 -4.86 5.92
CA LEU A 75 10.34 -6.12 6.63
C LEU A 75 8.86 -6.54 6.58
N ALA A 76 8.62 -7.85 6.60
CA ALA A 76 7.27 -8.38 6.77
C ALA A 76 6.67 -7.87 8.09
N GLY A 77 5.42 -7.41 8.04
CA GLY A 77 4.72 -6.82 9.18
C GLY A 77 4.86 -5.30 9.31
N THR A 78 5.82 -4.67 8.62
CA THR A 78 5.95 -3.21 8.56
C THR A 78 4.67 -2.59 8.00
N VAL A 79 4.18 -1.53 8.64
CA VAL A 79 3.04 -0.77 8.14
C VAL A 79 3.56 0.44 7.37
N VAL A 80 3.02 0.66 6.18
CA VAL A 80 3.48 1.68 5.23
C VAL A 80 2.33 2.54 4.73
N ASN A 81 2.63 3.80 4.43
CA ASN A 81 1.81 4.63 3.56
C ASN A 81 2.43 4.60 2.16
N ILE A 82 1.62 4.37 1.14
CA ILE A 82 2.06 4.32 -0.26
C ILE A 82 1.15 5.23 -1.08
N ASP A 83 1.72 6.19 -1.79
CA ASP A 83 0.99 6.94 -2.81
C ASP A 83 1.30 6.31 -4.18
N ALA A 84 0.30 5.70 -4.81
CA ALA A 84 0.48 4.90 -6.02
C ALA A 84 -0.56 5.19 -7.11
N VAL A 85 -0.19 4.97 -8.36
CA VAL A 85 -1.10 4.97 -9.51
C VAL A 85 -1.18 3.57 -10.07
N TYR A 86 -2.37 3.12 -10.45
CA TYR A 86 -2.51 1.83 -11.12
C TYR A 86 -2.18 1.96 -12.60
N ARG A 87 -1.27 1.12 -13.09
CA ARG A 87 -0.87 1.08 -14.49
C ARG A 87 -1.45 -0.17 -15.16
N GLU A 88 -2.39 0.05 -16.08
CA GLU A 88 -3.13 -1.03 -16.75
C GLU A 88 -2.24 -1.95 -17.60
N SER A 89 -1.17 -1.41 -18.21
CA SER A 89 -0.25 -2.19 -19.06
C SER A 89 0.42 -3.33 -18.30
N ASP A 90 0.83 -3.03 -17.06
CA ASP A 90 1.62 -3.93 -16.22
C ASP A 90 0.71 -4.65 -15.20
N LYS A 91 -0.54 -4.16 -15.05
CA LYS A 91 -1.52 -4.58 -14.04
C LYS A 91 -0.97 -4.48 -12.62
N LEU A 92 -0.20 -3.42 -12.37
CA LEU A 92 0.47 -3.16 -11.10
C LEU A 92 0.14 -1.77 -10.57
N LEU A 93 0.21 -1.62 -9.25
CA LEU A 93 0.32 -0.33 -8.60
C LEU A 93 1.77 0.13 -8.70
N ILE A 94 1.97 1.38 -9.13
CA ILE A 94 3.29 1.99 -9.23
C ILE A 94 3.36 3.05 -8.14
N ALA A 95 4.26 2.87 -7.17
CA ALA A 95 4.44 3.82 -6.08
C ALA A 95 5.22 5.04 -6.57
N ASN A 96 4.64 6.20 -6.33
CA ASN A 96 5.32 7.50 -6.46
C ASN A 96 6.07 7.84 -5.18
N ASP A 97 5.52 7.45 -4.02
CA ASP A 97 6.11 7.67 -2.70
C ASP A 97 5.74 6.51 -1.76
N ILE A 98 6.64 6.20 -0.83
CA ILE A 98 6.47 5.17 0.19
C ILE A 98 7.26 5.50 1.45
N TYR A 99 6.61 5.38 2.61
CA TYR A 99 7.28 5.49 3.90
C TYR A 99 6.63 4.63 4.97
N GLU A 100 7.46 4.22 5.94
CA GLU A 100 7.01 3.45 7.11
C GLU A 100 6.23 4.33 8.09
N LEU A 101 5.11 3.80 8.59
CA LEU A 101 4.37 4.35 9.72
C LEU A 101 4.92 3.77 11.03
N LYS A 102 5.68 4.57 11.77
CA LYS A 102 6.42 4.15 12.97
C LYS A 102 5.57 3.74 14.18
N GLN A 103 4.25 3.99 14.14
CA GLN A 103 3.30 3.67 15.21
C GLN A 103 2.09 2.89 14.64
N PRO A 104 2.29 1.64 14.19
CA PRO A 104 1.24 0.82 13.57
C PRO A 104 0.04 0.58 14.50
N GLU A 105 0.25 0.58 15.82
CA GLU A 105 -0.79 0.47 16.83
C GLU A 105 -1.80 1.64 16.79
N LEU A 106 -1.35 2.86 16.49
CA LEU A 106 -2.25 4.00 16.32
C LEU A 106 -3.09 3.88 15.06
N VAL A 107 -2.52 3.30 13.99
CA VAL A 107 -3.27 3.04 12.76
C VAL A 107 -4.38 2.02 13.02
N LEU A 108 -4.06 0.94 13.74
CA LEU A 108 -5.04 -0.05 14.17
C LEU A 108 -6.13 0.55 15.07
N GLN A 109 -5.77 1.40 16.02
CA GLN A 109 -6.74 2.07 16.91
C GLN A 109 -7.71 3.01 16.16
N ASN A 110 -7.27 3.59 15.05
CA ASN A 110 -8.07 4.52 14.26
C ASN A 110 -8.66 3.88 12.99
N MET A 111 -8.65 2.54 12.88
CA MET A 111 -9.06 1.83 11.67
C MET A 111 -10.49 2.13 11.25
N ASP A 112 -11.41 2.28 12.20
CA ASP A 112 -12.82 2.60 11.92
C ASP A 112 -12.97 4.01 11.35
N THR A 113 -12.33 5.01 11.95
CA THR A 113 -12.29 6.39 11.43
C THR A 113 -11.67 6.45 10.04
N LEU A 114 -10.60 5.68 9.83
CA LEU A 114 -9.92 5.59 8.55
C LEU A 114 -10.85 4.99 7.47
N LYS A 115 -11.66 3.97 7.80
CA LYS A 115 -12.67 3.40 6.89
C LYS A 115 -13.81 4.37 6.59
N GLU A 116 -14.25 5.15 7.57
CA GLU A 116 -15.25 6.22 7.35
C GLU A 116 -14.72 7.28 6.38
N LEU A 117 -13.45 7.66 6.49
CA LEU A 117 -12.79 8.61 5.58
C LEU A 117 -12.59 8.06 4.16
N GLU A 118 -12.44 6.74 3.99
CA GLU A 118 -12.36 6.09 2.67
C GLU A 118 -13.67 6.23 1.87
N ASP A 119 -14.81 6.34 2.55
CA ASP A 119 -16.15 6.39 1.93
C ASP A 119 -16.65 7.82 1.63
N LEU A 120 -15.89 8.86 2.01
CA LEU A 120 -16.16 10.29 1.72
C LEU A 120 -15.57 10.75 0.38
#